data_AF-A0A521KZ03-F1
#
_entry.id   AF-A0A521KZ03-F1
#
_cell.length_a   1.000
_cell.length_b   1.000
_cell.length_c   1.000
_cell.angle_alpha   90.00
_cell.angle_beta   90.00
_cell.angle_gamma   90.00
#
_symmetry.space_group_name_H-M   'P 1'
#
loop_
_entity.id
_entity.type
_entity.pdbx_description
1 polymer ?
#
loop_
_entity_poly.entity_id
_entity_poly.type
_entity_poly.pdbx_seq_one_letter_code
_entity_poly.pdbx_strand_id
1 'polypeptide(L)'
;MQGLDPDLRALQEVRDCVDAAHKAQQVIAHWSQTQIDGLCAAVAKAGTAAAYELARLAVEETGIGRVHYKVLKNLFGSEVTWESIKNEKTVGILTRDERAGSIEIATPIGVVACIIPTTNPTSTALNNALISLKGRNAIVISPHPRARRCIAETAEVMRRAIERAGGPPELVQVLSNPTLESTAALMKHPKIAIILATGGSGLVQAAYSSGKPAYGVGPGNVPVYIDRSADVKDAARWITSSQSFDNGTLCCSEQALVLDRPIADALLAEMKRLGAHVCSKEETDKLAKYCNRRGHMNPDVVGLDPWRVAENAGFNVPRHTTVLLAHQGGVGPDWPLSIEILCPVLSVHVVDEWEEGCEVSLAILRYGGLGHTIGVWARDEKVLNAWYLEKPASRIVVNGPTSEGAVGYSTGLMPAMSLGCGPLAGNITSDNISARHMINVKRVGLRKRDWEEIYRKNHERAAAFTGDRAPRGSGLPGDPALSGGASALPSSSAFAPEAKSNWSGNATVAGAPQRAAPAPSASSSESKVGPGAKTWPSPTFTADARAALAAPTAVIAKPAAPPPAPAPTPGSSQGPYVGMLLSPSEVQGMLAHAGAGCPLGPCKGCAHHEVTTGACKA
;
A
#
# COMPACT_ATOMS: atom_id res chain seq x y z
N MET A 1 31.68 -10.83 13.64
CA MET A 1 30.41 -10.98 14.40
C MET A 1 30.38 -12.18 15.35
N GLN A 2 31.24 -13.20 15.22
CA GLN A 2 31.32 -14.25 16.25
C GLN A 2 31.88 -13.65 17.55
N GLY A 3 31.16 -13.82 18.67
CA GLY A 3 31.54 -13.31 20.01
C GLY A 3 30.68 -12.17 20.58
N LEU A 4 29.74 -11.62 19.81
CA LEU A 4 28.76 -10.62 20.29
C LEU A 4 27.45 -11.29 20.73
N ASP A 5 26.79 -10.73 21.73
CA ASP A 5 25.48 -11.20 22.18
C ASP A 5 24.44 -11.13 21.04
N PRO A 6 23.46 -12.06 21.00
CA PRO A 6 22.49 -12.15 19.90
C PRO A 6 21.76 -10.83 19.58
N ASP A 7 21.39 -10.07 20.61
CA ASP A 7 20.74 -8.76 20.50
C ASP A 7 21.68 -7.70 19.92
N LEU A 8 22.92 -7.61 20.42
CA LEU A 8 23.95 -6.70 19.90
C LEU A 8 24.30 -7.02 18.45
N ARG A 9 24.32 -8.31 18.07
CA ARG A 9 24.49 -8.74 16.68
C ARG A 9 23.33 -8.28 15.80
N ALA A 10 22.09 -8.43 16.25
CA ALA A 10 20.92 -7.98 15.49
C ALA A 10 20.92 -6.45 15.30
N LEU A 11 21.33 -5.69 16.32
CA LEU A 11 21.48 -4.24 16.21
C LEU A 11 22.62 -3.83 15.26
N GLN A 12 23.72 -4.56 15.27
CA GLN A 12 24.83 -4.29 14.34
C GLN A 12 24.45 -4.65 12.90
N GLU A 13 23.74 -5.76 12.68
CA GLU A 13 23.23 -6.15 11.37
C GLU A 13 22.33 -5.04 10.77
N VAL A 14 21.46 -4.43 11.58
CA VAL A 14 20.64 -3.29 11.14
C VAL A 14 21.52 -2.15 10.62
N ARG A 15 22.58 -1.77 11.35
CA ARG A 15 23.49 -0.69 10.94
C ARG A 15 24.20 -1.04 9.64
N ASP A 16 24.71 -2.25 9.53
CA ASP A 16 25.45 -2.73 8.36
C ASP A 16 24.54 -2.77 7.11
N CYS A 17 23.34 -3.33 7.24
CA CYS A 17 22.35 -3.37 6.16
C CYS A 17 21.93 -1.96 5.72
N VAL A 18 21.63 -1.06 6.66
CA VAL A 18 21.22 0.31 6.32
C VAL A 18 22.36 1.09 5.67
N ASP A 19 23.60 0.91 6.13
CA ASP A 19 24.77 1.58 5.55
C ASP A 19 25.07 1.07 4.13
N ALA A 20 24.95 -0.24 3.90
CA ALA A 20 25.07 -0.83 2.57
C ALA A 20 23.97 -0.33 1.62
N ALA A 21 22.71 -0.35 2.07
CA ALA A 21 21.57 0.15 1.29
C ALA A 21 21.70 1.65 0.98
N HIS A 22 22.15 2.45 1.95
CA HIS A 22 22.37 3.88 1.73
C HIS A 22 23.44 4.14 0.68
N LYS A 23 24.59 3.45 0.73
CA LYS A 23 25.65 3.57 -0.29
C LYS A 23 25.14 3.17 -1.68
N ALA A 24 24.39 2.08 -1.78
CA ALA A 24 23.79 1.61 -3.02
C ALA A 24 22.76 2.60 -3.59
N GLN A 25 21.94 3.18 -2.73
CA GLN A 25 20.95 4.19 -3.12
C GLN A 25 21.62 5.43 -3.73
N GLN A 26 22.74 5.88 -3.17
CA GLN A 26 23.50 7.02 -3.70
C GLN A 26 24.02 6.77 -5.12
N VAL A 27 24.36 5.52 -5.46
CA VAL A 27 24.76 5.15 -6.83
C VAL A 27 23.60 5.33 -7.80
N ILE A 28 22.40 4.87 -7.45
CA ILE A 28 21.24 4.90 -8.36
C ILE A 28 20.44 6.20 -8.34
N ALA A 29 20.71 7.10 -7.37
CA ALA A 29 20.01 8.37 -7.23
C ALA A 29 20.06 9.23 -8.53
N HIS A 30 21.14 9.07 -9.31
CA HIS A 30 21.40 9.80 -10.54
C HIS A 30 21.13 8.98 -11.82
N TRP A 31 20.65 7.75 -11.70
CA TRP A 31 20.31 6.94 -12.87
C TRP A 31 19.17 7.57 -13.67
N SER A 32 19.22 7.36 -14.99
CA SER A 32 18.17 7.77 -15.91
C SER A 32 16.91 6.91 -15.75
N GLN A 33 15.79 7.38 -16.29
CA GLN A 33 14.55 6.61 -16.32
C GLN A 33 14.76 5.23 -16.97
N THR A 34 15.44 5.18 -18.11
CA THR A 34 15.73 3.95 -18.84
C THR A 34 16.57 2.95 -18.02
N GLN A 35 17.56 3.43 -17.27
CA GLN A 35 18.39 2.56 -16.42
C GLN A 35 17.57 1.93 -15.29
N ILE A 36 16.73 2.72 -14.62
CA ILE A 36 15.88 2.23 -13.53
C ILE A 36 14.77 1.31 -14.04
N ASP A 37 14.21 1.61 -15.21
CA ASP A 37 13.21 0.77 -15.83
C ASP A 37 13.79 -0.59 -16.23
N GLY A 38 15.00 -0.59 -16.81
CA GLY A 38 15.72 -1.83 -17.13
C GLY A 38 16.02 -2.68 -15.89
N LEU A 39 16.44 -2.04 -14.79
CA LEU A 39 16.65 -2.69 -13.50
C LEU A 39 15.36 -3.32 -12.96
N CYS A 40 14.27 -2.55 -12.91
CA CYS A 40 12.98 -3.01 -12.38
C CYS A 40 12.40 -4.14 -13.24
N ALA A 41 12.51 -4.05 -14.57
CA ALA A 41 12.08 -5.12 -15.48
C ALA A 41 12.86 -6.42 -15.23
N ALA A 42 14.17 -6.34 -14.99
CA ALA A 42 14.99 -7.51 -14.67
C ALA A 42 14.58 -8.15 -13.32
N VAL A 43 14.32 -7.33 -12.31
CA VAL A 43 13.84 -7.79 -10.99
C VAL A 43 12.47 -8.43 -11.09
N ALA A 44 11.52 -7.80 -11.80
CA ALA A 44 10.18 -8.33 -12.00
C ALA A 44 10.22 -9.68 -12.73
N LYS A 45 11.00 -9.77 -13.81
CA LYS A 45 11.20 -11.03 -14.55
C LYS A 45 11.77 -12.13 -13.67
N ALA A 46 12.75 -11.83 -12.82
CA ALA A 46 13.33 -12.80 -11.90
C ALA A 46 12.32 -13.25 -10.83
N GLY A 47 11.55 -12.32 -10.27
CA GLY A 47 10.47 -12.64 -9.33
C GLY A 47 9.39 -13.54 -9.93
N THR A 48 8.98 -13.24 -11.17
CA THR A 48 8.03 -14.06 -11.93
C THR A 48 8.57 -15.47 -12.19
N ALA A 49 9.83 -15.58 -12.62
CA ALA A 49 10.47 -16.88 -12.86
C ALA A 49 10.60 -17.72 -11.57
N ALA A 50 10.77 -17.08 -10.41
CA ALA A 50 10.89 -17.73 -9.11
C ALA A 50 9.53 -17.93 -8.40
N ALA A 51 8.41 -17.52 -9.01
CA ALA A 51 7.12 -17.42 -8.33
C ALA A 51 6.67 -18.74 -7.67
N TYR A 52 6.90 -19.88 -8.33
CA TYR A 52 6.60 -21.20 -7.81
C TYR A 52 7.46 -21.60 -6.62
N GLU A 53 8.78 -21.52 -6.73
CA GLU A 53 9.68 -21.94 -5.65
C GLU A 53 9.51 -21.07 -4.40
N LEU A 54 9.32 -19.76 -4.58
CA LEU A 54 9.04 -18.84 -3.48
C LEU A 54 7.70 -19.14 -2.81
N ALA A 55 6.66 -19.46 -3.59
CA ALA A 55 5.35 -19.84 -3.07
C ALA A 55 5.41 -21.16 -2.28
N ARG A 56 6.10 -22.16 -2.82
CA ARG A 56 6.33 -23.46 -2.17
C ARG A 56 7.05 -23.28 -0.84
N LEU A 57 8.14 -22.50 -0.83
CA LEU A 57 8.93 -22.23 0.37
C LEU A 57 8.11 -21.45 1.42
N ALA A 58 7.28 -20.49 1.00
CA ALA A 58 6.41 -19.75 1.91
C ALA A 58 5.39 -20.68 2.61
N VAL A 59 4.74 -21.60 1.89
CA VAL A 59 3.82 -22.56 2.50
C VAL A 59 4.57 -23.54 3.42
N GLU A 60 5.71 -24.07 2.97
CA GLU A 60 6.55 -24.99 3.75
C GLU A 60 6.99 -24.37 5.09
N GLU A 61 7.43 -23.11 5.07
CA GLU A 61 7.93 -22.43 6.25
C GLU A 61 6.81 -21.98 7.20
N THR A 62 5.73 -21.41 6.66
CA THR A 62 4.69 -20.76 7.48
C THR A 62 3.58 -21.71 7.91
N GLY A 63 3.32 -22.74 7.12
CA GLY A 63 2.14 -23.61 7.22
C GLY A 63 0.82 -22.92 6.79
N ILE A 64 0.89 -21.73 6.19
CA ILE A 64 -0.27 -20.86 5.91
C ILE A 64 -0.59 -20.90 4.41
N GLY A 65 -1.86 -21.15 4.07
CA GLY A 65 -2.38 -21.01 2.71
C GLY A 65 -1.99 -22.15 1.77
N ARG A 66 -2.00 -21.89 0.46
CA ARG A 66 -1.81 -22.91 -0.59
C ARG A 66 -0.84 -22.43 -1.66
N VAL A 67 -0.01 -23.35 -2.14
CA VAL A 67 1.06 -23.04 -3.12
C VAL A 67 0.49 -22.37 -4.36
N HIS A 68 -0.60 -22.88 -4.93
CA HIS A 68 -1.21 -22.30 -6.14
C HIS A 68 -1.57 -20.82 -5.96
N TYR A 69 -2.25 -20.46 -4.87
CA TYR A 69 -2.63 -19.07 -4.65
C TYR A 69 -1.44 -18.19 -4.27
N LYS A 70 -0.42 -18.72 -3.59
CA LYS A 70 0.84 -18.00 -3.38
C LYS A 70 1.62 -17.77 -4.68
N VAL A 71 1.52 -18.66 -5.67
CA VAL A 71 2.05 -18.40 -7.03
C VAL A 71 1.35 -17.19 -7.62
N LEU A 72 0.01 -17.15 -7.60
CA LEU A 72 -0.75 -16.01 -8.11
C LEU A 72 -0.39 -14.71 -7.38
N LYS A 73 -0.21 -14.75 -6.05
CA LYS A 73 0.27 -13.60 -5.27
C LYS A 73 1.68 -13.18 -5.66
N ASN A 74 2.58 -14.11 -5.96
CA ASN A 74 3.94 -13.78 -6.39
C ASN A 74 3.96 -13.16 -7.78
N LEU A 75 3.19 -13.71 -8.73
CA LEU A 75 2.99 -13.11 -10.06
C LEU A 75 2.39 -11.71 -9.96
N PHE A 76 1.44 -11.51 -9.04
CA PHE A 76 0.88 -10.20 -8.74
C PHE A 76 1.96 -9.24 -8.20
N GLY A 77 2.74 -9.70 -7.22
CA GLY A 77 3.81 -8.92 -6.61
C GLY A 77 4.99 -8.62 -7.54
N SER A 78 5.16 -9.37 -8.64
CA SER A 78 6.21 -9.15 -9.63
C SER A 78 5.68 -8.53 -10.93
N GLU A 79 5.07 -9.34 -11.79
CA GLU A 79 4.67 -8.99 -13.15
C GLU A 79 3.58 -7.92 -13.16
N VAL A 80 2.47 -8.15 -12.43
CA VAL A 80 1.35 -7.20 -12.41
C VAL A 80 1.78 -5.87 -11.80
N THR A 81 2.57 -5.91 -10.73
CA THR A 81 3.15 -4.71 -10.12
C THR A 81 3.99 -3.94 -11.14
N TRP A 82 4.91 -4.61 -11.84
CA TRP A 82 5.75 -3.97 -12.84
C TRP A 82 4.93 -3.37 -14.00
N GLU A 83 3.97 -4.12 -14.54
CA GLU A 83 3.11 -3.67 -15.62
C GLU A 83 2.33 -2.40 -15.24
N SER A 84 1.93 -2.27 -13.98
CA SER A 84 1.21 -1.09 -13.49
C SER A 84 2.08 0.17 -13.35
N ILE A 85 3.38 0.01 -13.08
CA ILE A 85 4.29 1.15 -12.80
C ILE A 85 5.32 1.43 -13.90
N LYS A 86 5.46 0.56 -14.91
CA LYS A 86 6.54 0.65 -15.90
C LYS A 86 6.59 2.00 -16.62
N ASN A 87 5.43 2.58 -16.92
CA ASN A 87 5.30 3.86 -17.61
C ASN A 87 5.26 5.08 -16.68
N GLU A 88 5.31 4.89 -15.35
CA GLU A 88 5.33 6.01 -14.42
C GLU A 88 6.68 6.74 -14.51
N LYS A 89 6.62 8.07 -14.67
CA LYS A 89 7.80 8.93 -14.60
C LYS A 89 8.20 9.09 -13.14
N THR A 90 9.40 8.66 -12.81
CA THR A 90 9.98 8.74 -11.46
C THR A 90 11.37 9.39 -11.45
N VAL A 91 11.84 9.84 -12.62
CA VAL A 91 13.13 10.50 -12.82
C VAL A 91 12.94 11.84 -13.53
N GLY A 92 13.63 12.88 -13.05
CA GLY A 92 13.68 14.18 -13.71
C GLY A 92 12.38 14.97 -13.61
N ILE A 93 12.07 15.74 -14.66
CA ILE A 93 10.89 16.60 -14.74
C ILE A 93 9.65 15.73 -14.96
N LEU A 94 8.70 15.81 -14.03
CA LEU A 94 7.40 15.14 -14.11
C LEU A 94 6.44 15.95 -14.99
N THR A 95 6.27 17.23 -14.64
CA THR A 95 5.35 18.15 -15.31
C THR A 95 5.99 19.53 -15.43
N ARG A 96 5.62 20.24 -16.49
CA ARG A 96 5.95 21.66 -16.70
C ARG A 96 4.68 22.38 -17.09
N ASP A 97 4.17 23.21 -16.19
CA ASP A 97 3.01 24.05 -16.43
C ASP A 97 3.49 25.49 -16.66
N GLU A 98 3.60 25.87 -17.92
CA GLU A 98 4.01 27.21 -18.33
C GLU A 98 3.01 28.28 -17.90
N ARG A 99 1.72 27.94 -17.84
CA ARG A 99 0.65 28.87 -17.50
C ARG A 99 0.64 29.14 -16.00
N ALA A 100 0.75 28.11 -15.18
CA ALA A 100 0.87 28.27 -13.73
C ALA A 100 2.24 28.81 -13.32
N GLY A 101 3.25 28.69 -14.19
CA GLY A 101 4.64 29.03 -13.90
C GLY A 101 5.25 28.03 -12.92
N SER A 102 5.02 26.73 -13.10
CA SER A 102 5.52 25.71 -12.17
C SER A 102 6.12 24.50 -12.88
N ILE A 103 7.14 23.90 -12.26
CA ILE A 103 7.77 22.66 -12.73
C ILE A 103 7.85 21.68 -11.57
N GLU A 104 7.41 20.45 -11.78
CA GLU A 104 7.51 19.37 -10.80
C GLU A 104 8.62 18.41 -11.17
N ILE A 105 9.46 18.04 -10.20
CA ILE A 105 10.67 17.22 -10.40
C ILE A 105 10.65 16.08 -9.39
N ALA A 106 10.81 14.85 -9.87
CA ALA A 106 10.90 13.67 -9.03
C ALA A 106 12.27 13.55 -8.36
N THR A 107 12.25 13.33 -7.06
CA THR A 107 13.43 13.11 -6.23
C THR A 107 13.26 11.83 -5.41
N PRO A 108 14.28 10.94 -5.35
CA PRO A 108 14.20 9.75 -4.50
C PRO A 108 14.04 10.15 -3.04
N ILE A 109 13.38 9.30 -2.27
CA ILE A 109 13.18 9.52 -0.83
C ILE A 109 14.41 9.07 -0.03
N GLY A 110 15.14 8.03 -0.45
CA GLY A 110 16.32 7.50 0.23
C GLY A 110 16.22 6.01 0.52
N VAL A 111 16.45 5.60 1.77
CA VAL A 111 16.35 4.19 2.18
C VAL A 111 14.99 3.93 2.85
N VAL A 112 14.30 2.89 2.37
CA VAL A 112 13.00 2.43 2.86
C VAL A 112 13.23 1.31 3.88
N ALA A 113 12.68 1.45 5.09
CA ALA A 113 12.52 0.32 6.01
C ALA A 113 11.20 -0.39 5.68
N CYS A 114 11.25 -1.67 5.35
CA CYS A 114 10.06 -2.44 4.94
C CYS A 114 9.83 -3.60 5.90
N ILE A 115 8.68 -3.61 6.58
CA ILE A 115 8.31 -4.67 7.52
C ILE A 115 7.27 -5.55 6.85
N ILE A 116 7.54 -6.85 6.80
CA ILE A 116 6.80 -7.80 5.97
C ILE A 116 6.04 -8.82 6.85
N PRO A 117 4.75 -9.08 6.59
CA PRO A 117 3.94 -9.99 7.40
C PRO A 117 4.17 -11.46 7.04
N THR A 118 3.70 -12.37 7.91
CA THR A 118 3.80 -13.82 7.67
C THR A 118 2.79 -14.36 6.64
N THR A 119 1.70 -13.63 6.35
CA THR A 119 0.61 -14.09 5.48
C THR A 119 0.95 -13.98 4.00
N ASN A 120 1.59 -12.85 3.62
CA ASN A 120 1.97 -12.50 2.25
C ASN A 120 3.50 -12.25 2.12
N PRO A 121 4.35 -13.17 2.60
CA PRO A 121 5.76 -12.86 2.83
C PRO A 121 6.52 -12.51 1.54
N THR A 122 6.41 -13.36 0.52
CA THR A 122 7.19 -13.26 -0.71
C THR A 122 6.60 -12.22 -1.66
N SER A 123 5.26 -12.17 -1.80
CA SER A 123 4.59 -11.23 -2.68
C SER A 123 4.69 -9.79 -2.21
N THR A 124 4.59 -9.52 -0.90
CA THR A 124 4.84 -8.18 -0.34
C THR A 124 6.30 -7.76 -0.51
N ALA A 125 7.26 -8.69 -0.38
CA ALA A 125 8.68 -8.40 -0.63
C ALA A 125 8.92 -7.96 -2.07
N LEU A 126 8.37 -8.71 -3.05
CA LEU A 126 8.46 -8.40 -4.47
C LEU A 126 7.82 -7.04 -4.80
N ASN A 127 6.57 -6.82 -4.38
CA ASN A 127 5.81 -5.61 -4.66
C ASN A 127 6.50 -4.36 -4.08
N ASN A 128 6.82 -4.40 -2.78
CA ASN A 128 7.41 -3.26 -2.08
C ASN A 128 8.83 -2.94 -2.59
N ALA A 129 9.62 -3.96 -2.97
CA ALA A 129 10.93 -3.73 -3.56
C ALA A 129 10.82 -3.08 -4.96
N LEU A 130 9.94 -3.57 -5.83
CA LEU A 130 9.74 -3.00 -7.17
C LEU A 130 9.33 -1.53 -7.13
N ILE A 131 8.33 -1.17 -6.30
CA ILE A 131 7.91 0.23 -6.18
C ILE A 131 9.01 1.12 -5.57
N SER A 132 9.82 0.59 -4.65
CA SER A 132 10.94 1.31 -4.03
C SER A 132 12.04 1.58 -5.06
N LEU A 133 12.45 0.55 -5.80
CA LEU A 133 13.47 0.63 -6.85
C LEU A 133 13.05 1.58 -7.97
N LYS A 134 11.79 1.52 -8.41
CA LYS A 134 11.23 2.42 -9.43
C LYS A 134 11.35 3.89 -9.00
N GLY A 135 11.26 4.18 -7.70
CA GLY A 135 11.50 5.50 -7.11
C GLY A 135 12.98 5.88 -6.90
N ARG A 136 13.94 5.05 -7.34
CA ARG A 136 15.40 5.19 -7.07
C ARG A 136 15.79 5.08 -5.60
N ASN A 137 15.10 4.22 -4.86
CA ASN A 137 15.35 3.98 -3.44
C ASN A 137 15.99 2.62 -3.22
N ALA A 138 16.72 2.48 -2.12
CA ALA A 138 17.07 1.18 -1.58
C ALA A 138 16.05 0.76 -0.50
N ILE A 139 15.96 -0.53 -0.23
CA ILE A 139 15.01 -1.12 0.73
C ILE A 139 15.75 -2.07 1.68
N VAL A 140 15.46 -1.93 2.97
CA VAL A 140 15.92 -2.84 4.04
C VAL A 140 14.71 -3.53 4.63
N ILE A 141 14.64 -4.84 4.44
CA ILE A 141 13.51 -5.68 4.81
C ILE A 141 13.70 -6.26 6.20
N SER A 142 12.72 -6.07 7.08
CA SER A 142 12.58 -6.76 8.37
C SER A 142 11.51 -7.85 8.22
N PRO A 143 11.88 -9.13 8.06
CA PRO A 143 10.91 -10.21 7.90
C PRO A 143 10.15 -10.51 9.20
N HIS A 144 8.93 -11.03 9.10
CA HIS A 144 8.30 -11.68 10.23
C HIS A 144 9.10 -12.96 10.62
N PRO A 145 9.34 -13.26 11.91
CA PRO A 145 10.17 -14.41 12.30
C PRO A 145 9.70 -15.77 11.75
N ARG A 146 8.38 -15.96 11.58
CA ARG A 146 7.77 -17.18 11.00
C ARG A 146 7.91 -17.33 9.47
N ALA A 147 8.47 -16.34 8.78
CA ALA A 147 8.59 -16.32 7.32
C ALA A 147 9.99 -15.85 6.85
N ARG A 148 11.00 -15.99 7.71
CA ARG A 148 12.33 -15.43 7.50
C ARG A 148 13.05 -16.01 6.27
N ARG A 149 12.94 -17.32 6.04
CA ARG A 149 13.64 -18.04 4.97
C ARG A 149 13.06 -17.68 3.61
N CYS A 150 11.74 -17.72 3.46
CA CYS A 150 11.10 -17.40 2.20
C CYS A 150 11.29 -15.92 1.81
N ILE A 151 11.27 -15.01 2.77
CA ILE A 151 11.56 -13.59 2.53
C ILE A 151 13.04 -13.38 2.16
N ALA A 152 13.96 -14.03 2.86
CA ALA A 152 15.39 -13.93 2.55
C ALA A 152 15.72 -14.48 1.15
N GLU A 153 15.13 -15.61 0.76
CA GLU A 153 15.30 -16.16 -0.60
C GLU A 153 14.70 -15.22 -1.66
N THR A 154 13.56 -14.60 -1.37
CA THR A 154 12.96 -13.60 -2.27
C THR A 154 13.88 -12.40 -2.44
N ALA A 155 14.48 -11.90 -1.36
CA ALA A 155 15.47 -10.83 -1.43
C ALA A 155 16.68 -11.25 -2.28
N GLU A 156 17.20 -12.46 -2.10
CA GLU A 156 18.34 -12.97 -2.87
C GLU A 156 18.05 -13.09 -4.37
N VAL A 157 16.86 -13.55 -4.76
CA VAL A 157 16.41 -13.55 -6.16
C VAL A 157 16.49 -12.15 -6.77
N MET A 158 16.00 -11.14 -6.04
CA MET A 158 16.05 -9.75 -6.49
C MET A 158 17.48 -9.20 -6.53
N ARG A 159 18.31 -9.47 -5.51
CA ARG A 159 19.71 -9.04 -5.44
C ARG A 159 20.51 -9.55 -6.64
N ARG A 160 20.39 -10.83 -6.99
CA ARG A 160 21.07 -11.39 -8.17
C ARG A 160 20.56 -10.80 -9.48
N ALA A 161 19.27 -10.47 -9.57
CA ALA A 161 18.71 -9.81 -10.74
C ALA A 161 19.24 -8.37 -10.90
N ILE A 162 19.35 -7.65 -9.78
CA ILE A 162 19.92 -6.31 -9.70
C ILE A 162 21.38 -6.32 -10.16
N GLU A 163 22.18 -7.26 -9.64
CA GLU A 163 23.59 -7.39 -10.00
C GLU A 163 23.76 -7.69 -11.50
N ARG A 164 23.00 -8.64 -12.06
CA ARG A 164 23.02 -8.95 -13.50
C ARG A 164 22.58 -7.78 -14.38
N ALA A 165 21.75 -6.88 -13.87
CA ALA A 165 21.33 -5.66 -14.56
C ALA A 165 22.33 -4.50 -14.39
N GLY A 166 23.46 -4.72 -13.72
CA GLY A 166 24.50 -3.72 -13.49
C GLY A 166 24.25 -2.79 -12.30
N GLY A 167 23.27 -3.10 -11.45
CA GLY A 167 22.98 -2.36 -10.23
C GLY A 167 23.68 -2.96 -9.00
N PRO A 168 23.87 -2.16 -7.92
CA PRO A 168 24.40 -2.68 -6.67
C PRO A 168 23.38 -3.61 -5.98
N PRO A 169 23.70 -4.90 -5.72
CA PRO A 169 22.75 -5.83 -5.09
C PRO A 169 22.30 -5.34 -3.72
N GLU A 170 23.10 -4.51 -3.04
CA GLU A 170 22.77 -3.87 -1.76
C GLU A 170 21.55 -2.95 -1.80
N LEU A 171 20.97 -2.66 -2.98
CA LEU A 171 19.68 -1.98 -3.08
C LEU A 171 18.54 -2.72 -2.38
N VAL A 172 18.65 -4.05 -2.26
CA VAL A 172 17.72 -4.87 -1.49
C VAL A 172 18.51 -5.58 -0.39
N GLN A 173 18.20 -5.24 0.85
CA GLN A 173 18.76 -5.85 2.06
C GLN A 173 17.65 -6.54 2.84
N VAL A 174 18.01 -7.56 3.61
CA VAL A 174 17.09 -8.28 4.49
C VAL A 174 17.81 -8.60 5.80
N LEU A 175 17.15 -8.36 6.94
CA LEU A 175 17.67 -8.77 8.23
C LEU A 175 17.54 -10.28 8.38
N SER A 176 18.64 -10.96 8.75
CA SER A 176 18.68 -12.43 8.82
C SER A 176 17.92 -12.96 10.03
N ASN A 177 17.96 -12.24 11.15
CA ASN A 177 17.30 -12.66 12.39
C ASN A 177 16.70 -11.47 13.15
N PRO A 178 15.59 -10.90 12.65
CA PRO A 178 14.99 -9.73 13.28
C PRO A 178 14.40 -10.08 14.65
N THR A 179 14.70 -9.22 15.61
CA THR A 179 14.11 -9.11 16.94
C THR A 179 13.22 -7.87 16.99
N LEU A 180 12.38 -7.74 18.03
CA LEU A 180 11.58 -6.55 18.24
C LEU A 180 12.47 -5.31 18.36
N GLU A 181 13.60 -5.46 19.07
CA GLU A 181 14.62 -4.45 19.28
C GLU A 181 15.28 -4.04 17.97
N SER A 182 15.66 -4.99 17.11
CA SER A 182 16.28 -4.68 15.82
C SER A 182 15.29 -4.03 14.86
N THR A 183 14.02 -4.45 14.85
CA THR A 183 13.00 -3.82 14.00
C THR A 183 12.73 -2.38 14.49
N ALA A 184 12.66 -2.16 15.80
CA ALA A 184 12.55 -0.81 16.36
C ALA A 184 13.77 0.06 16.05
N ALA A 185 14.98 -0.51 16.12
CA ALA A 185 16.21 0.19 15.76
C ALA A 185 16.24 0.55 14.27
N LEU A 186 15.79 -0.36 13.39
CA LEU A 186 15.66 -0.10 11.95
C LEU A 186 14.72 1.08 11.71
N MET A 187 13.51 1.06 12.29
CA MET A 187 12.52 2.14 12.12
C MET A 187 13.02 3.50 12.61
N LYS A 188 13.90 3.54 13.60
CA LYS A 188 14.45 4.79 14.17
C LYS A 188 15.78 5.21 13.54
N HIS A 189 16.39 4.38 12.68
CA HIS A 189 17.74 4.61 12.21
C HIS A 189 17.85 5.94 11.43
N PRO A 190 18.89 6.77 11.67
CA PRO A 190 18.99 8.09 11.05
C PRO A 190 18.90 8.09 9.52
N LYS A 191 19.52 7.09 8.87
CA LYS A 191 19.56 6.94 7.40
C LYS A 191 18.29 6.34 6.78
N ILE A 192 17.32 5.90 7.57
CA ILE A 192 16.00 5.52 7.06
C ILE A 192 15.19 6.80 6.78
N ALA A 193 14.66 6.89 5.57
CA ALA A 193 13.88 8.02 5.11
C ALA A 193 12.37 7.81 5.31
N ILE A 194 11.89 6.59 5.09
CA ILE A 194 10.49 6.23 5.25
C ILE A 194 10.34 4.78 5.71
N ILE A 195 9.20 4.48 6.33
CA ILE A 195 8.82 3.13 6.74
C ILE A 195 7.61 2.67 5.92
N LEU A 196 7.68 1.47 5.34
CA LEU A 196 6.54 0.68 4.87
C LEU A 196 6.20 -0.36 5.94
N ALA A 197 5.12 -0.13 6.68
CA ALA A 197 4.73 -0.97 7.81
C ALA A 197 3.49 -1.81 7.45
N THR A 198 3.73 -2.99 6.87
CA THR A 198 2.66 -3.95 6.52
C THR A 198 2.57 -5.02 7.58
N GLY A 199 1.65 -4.86 8.53
CA GLY A 199 1.42 -5.81 9.61
C GLY A 199 0.33 -5.35 10.57
N GLY A 200 0.26 -5.98 11.75
CA GLY A 200 -0.79 -5.69 12.73
C GLY A 200 -0.72 -4.28 13.31
N SER A 201 -1.82 -3.84 13.94
CA SER A 201 -2.01 -2.49 14.49
C SER A 201 -0.88 -2.03 15.42
N GLY A 202 -0.38 -2.92 16.29
CA GLY A 202 0.74 -2.60 17.20
C GLY A 202 2.05 -2.25 16.47
N LEU A 203 2.36 -2.93 15.37
CA LEU A 203 3.52 -2.62 14.53
C LEU A 203 3.33 -1.27 13.82
N VAL A 204 2.14 -1.03 13.28
CA VAL A 204 1.82 0.22 12.57
C VAL A 204 1.91 1.40 13.52
N GLN A 205 1.38 1.28 14.74
CA GLN A 205 1.51 2.29 15.77
C GLN A 205 2.98 2.55 16.13
N ALA A 206 3.82 1.51 16.23
CA ALA A 206 5.25 1.65 16.47
C ALA A 206 5.96 2.39 15.32
N ALA A 207 5.56 2.15 14.06
CA ALA A 207 6.09 2.85 12.89
C ALA A 207 5.75 4.35 12.91
N TYR A 208 4.49 4.72 13.20
CA TYR A 208 4.10 6.13 13.34
C TYR A 208 4.70 6.81 14.58
N SER A 209 5.09 6.03 15.60
CA SER A 209 5.77 6.52 16.81
C SER A 209 7.30 6.55 16.68
N SER A 210 7.86 6.21 15.51
CA SER A 210 9.31 6.09 15.31
C SER A 210 10.04 7.44 15.19
N GLY A 211 9.29 8.53 14.94
CA GLY A 211 9.86 9.82 14.56
C GLY A 211 10.25 9.90 13.06
N LYS A 212 9.91 8.88 12.26
CA LYS A 212 10.07 8.86 10.81
C LYS A 212 8.71 8.89 10.10
N PRO A 213 8.63 9.45 8.87
CA PRO A 213 7.48 9.25 8.01
C PRO A 213 7.20 7.76 7.80
N ALA A 214 5.92 7.37 7.79
CA ALA A 214 5.52 5.98 7.62
C ALA A 214 4.26 5.88 6.75
N TYR A 215 4.24 4.88 5.87
CA TYR A 215 3.04 4.34 5.27
C TYR A 215 2.68 3.05 6.00
N GLY A 216 1.72 3.16 6.91
CA GLY A 216 1.12 2.03 7.58
C GLY A 216 -0.13 1.50 6.88
N VAL A 217 -0.53 0.30 7.25
CA VAL A 217 -1.81 -0.33 6.89
C VAL A 217 -2.74 -0.41 8.11
N GLY A 218 -3.90 -1.03 7.96
CA GLY A 218 -4.83 -1.35 9.04
C GLY A 218 -5.36 -2.78 8.94
N PRO A 219 -6.02 -3.30 9.99
CA PRO A 219 -6.76 -4.55 9.91
C PRO A 219 -7.95 -4.42 8.96
N GLY A 220 -8.36 -5.53 8.34
CA GLY A 220 -9.49 -5.55 7.41
C GLY A 220 -10.62 -6.45 7.88
N ASN A 221 -11.50 -5.92 8.72
CA ASN A 221 -12.79 -6.54 9.02
C ASN A 221 -13.82 -6.18 7.94
N VAL A 222 -13.80 -6.86 6.78
CA VAL A 222 -14.54 -6.47 5.57
C VAL A 222 -15.98 -6.99 5.58
N PRO A 223 -17.01 -6.12 5.69
CA PRO A 223 -18.39 -6.53 5.41
C PRO A 223 -18.66 -6.50 3.92
N VAL A 224 -19.46 -7.45 3.45
CA VAL A 224 -20.02 -7.47 2.10
C VAL A 224 -21.52 -7.53 2.19
N TYR A 225 -22.18 -6.47 1.73
CA TYR A 225 -23.64 -6.42 1.64
C TYR A 225 -24.10 -7.02 0.30
N ILE A 226 -25.08 -7.91 0.35
CA ILE A 226 -25.71 -8.49 -0.82
C ILE A 226 -27.16 -8.02 -0.83
N ASP A 227 -27.43 -7.10 -1.73
CA ASP A 227 -28.74 -6.50 -1.93
C ASP A 227 -29.70 -7.46 -2.64
N ARG A 228 -31.01 -7.28 -2.45
CA ARG A 228 -32.05 -8.03 -3.17
C ARG A 228 -31.96 -7.94 -4.71
N SER A 229 -31.33 -6.90 -5.25
CA SER A 229 -31.13 -6.72 -6.69
C SER A 229 -29.88 -7.44 -7.24
N ALA A 230 -29.06 -8.05 -6.38
CA ALA A 230 -27.82 -8.71 -6.76
C ALA A 230 -28.02 -9.93 -7.67
N ASP A 231 -27.00 -10.21 -8.48
CA ASP A 231 -26.90 -11.51 -9.13
C ASP A 231 -26.43 -12.56 -8.12
N VAL A 232 -27.38 -13.33 -7.57
CA VAL A 232 -27.11 -14.32 -6.52
C VAL A 232 -26.04 -15.33 -6.93
N LYS A 233 -26.06 -15.79 -8.19
CA LYS A 233 -25.13 -16.83 -8.67
C LYS A 233 -23.72 -16.28 -8.81
N ASP A 234 -23.58 -15.09 -9.38
CA ASP A 234 -22.29 -14.44 -9.54
C ASP A 234 -21.69 -14.04 -8.18
N ALA A 235 -22.52 -13.47 -7.29
CA ALA A 235 -22.12 -13.14 -5.92
C ALA A 235 -21.61 -14.37 -5.15
N ALA A 236 -22.39 -15.45 -5.11
CA ALA A 236 -22.00 -16.68 -4.43
C ALA A 236 -20.68 -17.26 -4.99
N ARG A 237 -20.51 -17.25 -6.32
CA ARG A 237 -19.29 -17.72 -6.99
C ARG A 237 -18.06 -16.93 -6.56
N TRP A 238 -18.10 -15.62 -6.68
CA TRP A 238 -16.93 -14.78 -6.46
C TRP A 238 -16.60 -14.59 -4.99
N ILE A 239 -17.59 -14.51 -4.10
CA ILE A 239 -17.37 -14.51 -2.65
C ILE A 239 -16.68 -15.81 -2.22
N THR A 240 -17.16 -16.97 -2.69
CA THR A 240 -16.56 -18.27 -2.35
C THR A 240 -15.12 -18.37 -2.89
N SER A 241 -14.89 -17.89 -4.13
CA SER A 241 -13.56 -17.86 -4.73
C SER A 241 -12.59 -16.96 -3.95
N SER A 242 -13.02 -15.74 -3.62
CA SER A 242 -12.24 -14.76 -2.84
C SER A 242 -11.84 -15.33 -1.48
N GLN A 243 -12.75 -15.96 -0.75
CA GLN A 243 -12.42 -16.59 0.53
C GLN A 243 -11.52 -17.81 0.41
N SER A 244 -11.66 -18.56 -0.67
CA SER A 244 -10.79 -19.70 -0.94
C SER A 244 -9.38 -19.26 -1.35
N PHE A 245 -9.21 -18.01 -1.79
CA PHE A 245 -7.93 -17.48 -2.27
C PHE A 245 -6.89 -17.46 -1.15
N ASP A 246 -5.91 -18.36 -1.27
CA ASP A 246 -4.87 -18.59 -0.27
C ASP A 246 -5.43 -18.78 1.15
N ASN A 247 -6.60 -19.43 1.24
CA ASN A 247 -7.37 -19.64 2.46
C ASN A 247 -7.64 -18.34 3.26
N GLY A 248 -8.09 -17.27 2.60
CA GLY A 248 -8.55 -16.05 3.30
C GLY A 248 -7.45 -15.25 3.99
N THR A 249 -6.24 -15.27 3.46
CA THR A 249 -5.05 -14.64 4.11
C THR A 249 -4.77 -13.20 3.70
N LEU A 250 -5.55 -12.66 2.75
CA LEU A 250 -5.52 -11.24 2.41
C LEU A 250 -6.41 -10.48 3.39
N CYS A 251 -5.92 -9.38 3.96
CA CYS A 251 -6.70 -8.55 4.89
C CYS A 251 -7.94 -7.92 4.23
N CYS A 252 -7.97 -7.79 2.91
CA CYS A 252 -9.15 -7.31 2.19
C CYS A 252 -10.15 -8.42 1.83
N SER A 253 -9.98 -9.65 2.32
CA SER A 253 -10.96 -10.72 2.14
C SER A 253 -12.21 -10.47 2.97
N GLU A 254 -13.36 -10.91 2.48
CA GLU A 254 -14.64 -10.87 3.20
C GLU A 254 -14.50 -11.46 4.61
N GLN A 255 -15.16 -10.84 5.58
CA GLN A 255 -15.24 -11.30 6.98
C GLN A 255 -16.69 -11.49 7.43
N ALA A 256 -17.61 -10.76 6.79
CA ALA A 256 -19.02 -10.83 7.05
C ALA A 256 -19.84 -10.74 5.77
N LEU A 257 -20.84 -11.61 5.67
CA LEU A 257 -21.92 -11.52 4.70
C LEU A 257 -23.11 -10.85 5.37
N VAL A 258 -23.54 -9.72 4.82
CA VAL A 258 -24.74 -8.99 5.24
C VAL A 258 -25.78 -9.18 4.15
N LEU A 259 -26.77 -10.02 4.39
CA LEU A 259 -27.70 -10.52 3.38
C LEU A 259 -29.06 -9.86 3.54
N ASP A 260 -29.58 -9.24 2.48
CA ASP A 260 -30.98 -8.83 2.46
C ASP A 260 -31.89 -10.07 2.48
N ARG A 261 -32.88 -10.07 3.38
CA ARG A 261 -33.73 -11.23 3.68
C ARG A 261 -34.33 -11.92 2.44
N PRO A 262 -34.85 -11.23 1.42
CA PRO A 262 -35.46 -11.88 0.26
C PRO A 262 -34.52 -12.78 -0.55
N ILE A 263 -33.20 -12.59 -0.47
CA ILE A 263 -32.22 -13.36 -1.25
C ILE A 263 -31.32 -14.26 -0.38
N ALA A 264 -31.44 -14.16 0.95
CA ALA A 264 -30.54 -14.84 1.88
C ALA A 264 -30.51 -16.36 1.67
N ASP A 265 -31.69 -17.01 1.63
CA ASP A 265 -31.78 -18.46 1.45
C ASP A 265 -31.23 -18.91 0.08
N ALA A 266 -31.51 -18.15 -0.97
CA ALA A 266 -31.03 -18.45 -2.32
C ALA A 266 -29.50 -18.35 -2.42
N LEU A 267 -28.91 -17.31 -1.80
CA LEU A 267 -27.46 -17.15 -1.76
C LEU A 267 -26.78 -18.25 -0.96
N LEU A 268 -27.29 -18.57 0.24
CA LEU A 268 -26.73 -19.63 1.07
C LEU A 268 -26.85 -21.00 0.40
N ALA A 269 -27.95 -21.27 -0.32
CA ALA A 269 -28.09 -22.50 -1.10
C ALA A 269 -27.08 -22.58 -2.24
N GLU A 270 -26.83 -21.49 -2.96
CA GLU A 270 -25.84 -21.45 -4.03
C GLU A 270 -24.40 -21.58 -3.50
N MET A 271 -24.07 -20.94 -2.38
CA MET A 271 -22.77 -21.12 -1.72
C MET A 271 -22.57 -22.56 -1.24
N LYS A 272 -23.61 -23.22 -0.70
CA LYS A 272 -23.56 -24.66 -0.38
C LYS A 272 -23.27 -25.51 -1.62
N ARG A 273 -23.89 -25.19 -2.76
CA ARG A 273 -23.62 -25.85 -4.04
C ARG A 273 -22.15 -25.70 -4.48
N LEU A 274 -21.51 -24.60 -4.09
CA LEU A 274 -20.09 -24.32 -4.31
C LEU A 274 -19.17 -24.87 -3.19
N GLY A 275 -19.70 -25.69 -2.29
CA GLY A 275 -18.93 -26.39 -1.25
C GLY A 275 -18.85 -25.68 0.09
N ALA A 276 -19.55 -24.56 0.29
CA ALA A 276 -19.61 -23.91 1.60
C ALA A 276 -20.44 -24.76 2.59
N HIS A 277 -20.06 -24.71 3.87
CA HIS A 277 -20.81 -25.35 4.95
C HIS A 277 -21.50 -24.29 5.80
N VAL A 278 -22.83 -24.31 5.85
CA VAL A 278 -23.59 -23.46 6.78
C VAL A 278 -23.63 -24.14 8.13
N CYS A 279 -22.95 -23.54 9.10
CA CYS A 279 -22.79 -24.07 10.44
C CYS A 279 -24.13 -24.01 11.19
N SER A 280 -24.42 -25.08 11.93
CA SER A 280 -25.43 -25.08 12.98
C SER A 280 -25.05 -24.13 14.12
N LYS A 281 -25.98 -23.88 15.05
CA LYS A 281 -25.69 -23.07 16.24
C LYS A 281 -24.54 -23.68 17.06
N GLU A 282 -24.55 -24.99 17.26
CA GLU A 282 -23.54 -25.71 18.04
C GLU A 282 -22.15 -25.64 17.40
N GLU A 283 -22.07 -25.77 16.08
CA GLU A 283 -20.83 -25.59 15.31
C GLU A 283 -20.34 -24.14 15.37
N THR A 284 -21.27 -23.17 15.29
CA THR A 284 -20.97 -21.74 15.42
C THR A 284 -20.39 -21.42 16.80
N ASP A 285 -20.97 -21.94 17.88
CA ASP A 285 -20.47 -21.75 19.25
C ASP A 285 -19.06 -22.35 19.42
N LYS A 286 -18.80 -23.52 18.82
CA LYS A 286 -17.48 -24.15 18.78
C LYS A 286 -16.45 -23.31 18.02
N LEU A 287 -16.81 -22.82 16.83
CA LEU A 287 -15.96 -21.92 16.05
C LEU A 287 -15.66 -20.64 16.82
N ALA A 288 -16.67 -20.02 17.45
CA ALA A 288 -16.49 -18.81 18.25
C ALA A 288 -15.42 -19.00 19.34
N LYS A 289 -15.47 -20.13 20.07
CA LYS A 289 -14.49 -20.46 21.10
C LYS A 289 -13.07 -20.72 20.56
N TYR A 290 -12.96 -21.29 19.36
CA TYR A 290 -11.66 -21.64 18.77
C TYR A 290 -11.00 -20.47 18.03
N CYS A 291 -11.77 -19.74 17.22
CA CYS A 291 -11.28 -18.65 16.38
C CYS A 291 -11.06 -17.35 17.15
N ASN A 292 -11.77 -17.14 18.28
CA ASN A 292 -11.63 -15.95 19.11
C ASN A 292 -10.95 -16.29 20.45
N ARG A 293 -9.78 -15.72 20.69
CA ARG A 293 -9.05 -15.76 21.96
C ARG A 293 -9.08 -14.38 22.60
N ARG A 294 -9.97 -14.20 23.59
CA ARG A 294 -10.08 -12.97 24.42
C ARG A 294 -10.35 -11.69 23.59
N GLY A 295 -11.25 -11.77 22.61
CA GLY A 295 -11.62 -10.66 21.73
C GLY A 295 -10.71 -10.50 20.51
N HIS A 296 -9.67 -11.32 20.37
CA HIS A 296 -8.75 -11.27 19.24
C HIS A 296 -8.76 -12.58 18.46
N MET A 297 -8.41 -12.51 17.18
CA MET A 297 -8.25 -13.70 16.34
C MET A 297 -7.19 -14.64 16.94
N ASN A 298 -7.51 -15.92 16.98
CA ASN A 298 -6.54 -16.97 17.25
C ASN A 298 -5.53 -17.07 16.09
N PRO A 299 -4.23 -16.78 16.30
CA PRO A 299 -3.24 -16.80 15.22
C PRO A 299 -2.99 -18.19 14.62
N ASP A 300 -3.42 -19.26 15.31
CA ASP A 300 -3.26 -20.64 14.83
C ASP A 300 -4.27 -21.01 13.74
N VAL A 301 -5.29 -20.18 13.49
CA VAL A 301 -6.30 -20.42 12.44
C VAL A 301 -5.89 -19.88 11.07
N VAL A 302 -4.89 -18.99 11.03
CA VAL A 302 -4.56 -18.19 9.85
C VAL A 302 -4.20 -19.07 8.66
N GLY A 303 -4.94 -18.91 7.56
CA GLY A 303 -4.75 -19.65 6.31
C GLY A 303 -4.91 -21.15 6.40
N LEU A 304 -5.55 -21.68 7.44
CA LEU A 304 -5.91 -23.09 7.52
C LEU A 304 -7.09 -23.42 6.61
N ASP A 305 -7.13 -24.67 6.16
CA ASP A 305 -8.29 -25.19 5.43
C ASP A 305 -9.54 -25.25 6.33
N PRO A 306 -10.75 -25.02 5.77
CA PRO A 306 -12.01 -25.08 6.51
C PRO A 306 -12.20 -26.35 7.33
N TRP A 307 -11.88 -27.52 6.74
CA TRP A 307 -12.04 -28.81 7.42
C TRP A 307 -11.13 -28.95 8.65
N ARG A 308 -9.95 -28.33 8.61
CA ARG A 308 -8.98 -28.34 9.71
C ARG A 308 -9.38 -27.38 10.82
N VAL A 309 -9.93 -26.22 10.45
CA VAL A 309 -10.53 -25.28 11.41
C VAL A 309 -11.70 -25.95 12.14
N ALA A 310 -12.58 -26.64 11.42
CA ALA A 310 -13.69 -27.39 12.00
C ALA A 310 -13.21 -28.49 12.96
N GLU A 311 -12.25 -29.32 12.51
CA GLU A 311 -11.67 -30.42 13.33
C GLU A 311 -11.09 -29.87 14.63
N ASN A 312 -10.30 -28.80 14.55
CA ASN A 312 -9.71 -28.15 15.73
C ASN A 312 -10.75 -27.48 16.65
N ALA A 313 -11.88 -27.03 16.10
CA ALA A 313 -13.01 -26.51 16.85
C ALA A 313 -13.88 -27.64 17.48
N GLY A 314 -13.67 -28.91 17.09
CA GLY A 314 -14.35 -30.06 17.66
C GLY A 314 -15.61 -30.51 16.89
N PHE A 315 -15.64 -30.32 15.57
CA PHE A 315 -16.64 -30.90 14.67
C PHE A 315 -16.01 -31.26 13.31
N ASN A 316 -16.73 -31.94 12.42
CA ASN A 316 -16.19 -32.41 11.15
C ASN A 316 -17.03 -31.90 9.98
N VAL A 317 -16.34 -31.49 8.91
CA VAL A 317 -16.94 -31.17 7.61
C VAL A 317 -16.17 -31.92 6.51
N PRO A 318 -16.73 -32.10 5.31
CA PRO A 318 -16.01 -32.72 4.20
C PRO A 318 -14.67 -32.01 3.88
N ARG A 319 -13.65 -32.77 3.48
CA ARG A 319 -12.33 -32.20 3.14
C ARG A 319 -12.34 -31.20 1.98
N HIS A 320 -13.37 -31.25 1.15
CA HIS A 320 -13.58 -30.35 0.01
C HIS A 320 -14.39 -29.10 0.37
N THR A 321 -14.75 -28.90 1.65
CA THR A 321 -15.44 -27.68 2.10
C THR A 321 -14.60 -26.45 1.75
N THR A 322 -15.24 -25.44 1.14
CA THR A 322 -14.59 -24.22 0.66
C THR A 322 -14.60 -23.09 1.67
N VAL A 323 -15.72 -22.91 2.39
CA VAL A 323 -15.91 -21.84 3.39
C VAL A 323 -16.83 -22.34 4.51
N LEU A 324 -16.58 -21.92 5.75
CA LEU A 324 -17.50 -22.09 6.88
C LEU A 324 -18.34 -20.81 7.06
N LEU A 325 -19.66 -20.95 7.03
CA LEU A 325 -20.61 -19.84 7.17
C LEU A 325 -21.28 -19.93 8.54
N ALA A 326 -21.05 -18.95 9.41
CA ALA A 326 -21.49 -18.97 10.80
C ALA A 326 -22.42 -17.77 11.09
N HIS A 327 -23.69 -18.04 11.40
CA HIS A 327 -24.65 -16.98 11.70
C HIS A 327 -24.27 -16.19 12.95
N GLN A 328 -24.47 -14.86 12.90
CA GLN A 328 -24.33 -13.96 14.04
C GLN A 328 -25.60 -13.11 14.17
N GLY A 329 -25.99 -12.77 15.40
CA GLY A 329 -27.12 -11.88 15.67
C GLY A 329 -26.71 -10.41 15.85
N GLY A 330 -25.43 -10.08 15.65
CA GLY A 330 -24.91 -8.73 15.80
C GLY A 330 -23.38 -8.67 15.71
N VAL A 331 -22.82 -7.56 16.18
CA VAL A 331 -21.38 -7.26 16.13
C VAL A 331 -20.89 -6.91 17.53
N GLY A 332 -19.76 -7.49 17.96
CA GLY A 332 -19.13 -7.14 19.22
C GLY A 332 -18.74 -8.35 20.07
N PRO A 333 -18.43 -8.15 21.36
CA PRO A 333 -17.95 -9.21 22.26
C PRO A 333 -18.93 -10.39 22.42
N ASP A 334 -20.24 -10.13 22.37
CA ASP A 334 -21.28 -11.16 22.44
C ASP A 334 -21.39 -11.99 21.15
N TRP A 335 -20.73 -11.53 20.08
CA TRP A 335 -20.74 -12.10 18.74
C TRP A 335 -19.30 -12.36 18.27
N PRO A 336 -18.60 -13.36 18.84
CA PRO A 336 -17.13 -13.43 18.78
C PRO A 336 -16.55 -13.65 17.37
N LEU A 337 -17.37 -14.09 16.40
CA LEU A 337 -16.97 -14.27 15.01
C LEU A 337 -17.19 -13.01 14.16
N SER A 338 -17.63 -11.89 14.74
CA SER A 338 -17.76 -10.60 14.04
C SER A 338 -16.43 -9.83 13.93
N ILE A 339 -15.29 -10.46 14.22
CA ILE A 339 -13.94 -9.89 14.10
C ILE A 339 -13.32 -10.28 12.75
N GLU A 340 -12.16 -9.70 12.43
CA GLU A 340 -11.30 -10.24 11.37
C GLU A 340 -10.78 -11.63 11.76
N ILE A 341 -10.98 -12.59 10.86
CA ILE A 341 -10.48 -13.96 10.92
C ILE A 341 -9.84 -14.27 9.57
N LEU A 342 -8.50 -14.32 9.52
CA LEU A 342 -7.73 -14.56 8.29
C LEU A 342 -7.71 -16.05 7.89
N CYS A 343 -8.90 -16.65 7.80
CA CYS A 343 -9.16 -18.00 7.32
C CYS A 343 -10.57 -18.06 6.69
N PRO A 344 -10.95 -19.11 5.93
CA PRO A 344 -12.23 -19.16 5.24
C PRO A 344 -13.42 -19.44 6.18
N VAL A 345 -13.68 -18.52 7.09
CA VAL A 345 -14.80 -18.46 8.03
C VAL A 345 -15.46 -17.10 7.86
N LEU A 346 -16.74 -17.07 7.51
CA LEU A 346 -17.52 -15.85 7.37
C LEU A 346 -18.62 -15.79 8.42
N SER A 347 -18.76 -14.63 9.06
CA SER A 347 -19.99 -14.33 9.80
C SER A 347 -21.14 -14.06 8.82
N VAL A 348 -22.35 -14.53 9.15
CA VAL A 348 -23.55 -14.33 8.32
C VAL A 348 -24.59 -13.55 9.13
N HIS A 349 -25.00 -12.40 8.59
CA HIS A 349 -26.01 -11.51 9.14
C HIS A 349 -27.15 -11.40 8.13
N VAL A 350 -28.39 -11.64 8.57
CA VAL A 350 -29.58 -11.47 7.71
C VAL A 350 -30.33 -10.25 8.19
N VAL A 351 -30.50 -9.29 7.30
CA VAL A 351 -31.06 -7.96 7.58
C VAL A 351 -32.29 -7.71 6.71
N ASP A 352 -33.12 -6.76 7.12
CA ASP A 352 -34.25 -6.27 6.36
C ASP A 352 -33.90 -4.94 5.69
N GLU A 353 -33.87 -4.95 4.35
CA GLU A 353 -33.57 -3.78 3.52
C GLU A 353 -32.12 -3.26 3.64
N TRP A 354 -31.78 -2.34 2.75
CA TRP A 354 -30.40 -1.87 2.59
C TRP A 354 -29.99 -0.88 3.70
N GLU A 355 -30.96 -0.22 4.34
CA GLU A 355 -30.74 0.67 5.48
C GLU A 355 -30.14 -0.10 6.68
N GLU A 356 -30.75 -1.22 7.08
CA GLU A 356 -30.18 -2.09 8.14
C GLU A 356 -28.84 -2.71 7.69
N GLY A 357 -28.75 -3.10 6.41
CA GLY A 357 -27.49 -3.56 5.81
C GLY A 357 -26.36 -2.53 5.94
N CYS A 358 -26.66 -1.24 5.81
CA CYS A 358 -25.71 -0.16 6.06
C CYS A 358 -25.29 -0.11 7.53
N GLU A 359 -26.24 -0.17 8.46
CA GLU A 359 -25.97 -0.10 9.90
C GLU A 359 -25.06 -1.24 10.36
N VAL A 360 -25.38 -2.48 9.98
CA VAL A 360 -24.56 -3.66 10.30
C VAL A 360 -23.17 -3.56 9.67
N SER A 361 -23.09 -3.15 8.40
CA SER A 361 -21.79 -2.96 7.73
C SER A 361 -20.93 -1.90 8.43
N LEU A 362 -21.54 -0.79 8.87
CA LEU A 362 -20.84 0.24 9.63
C LEU A 362 -20.39 -0.25 11.01
N ALA A 363 -21.21 -1.05 11.69
CA ALA A 363 -20.84 -1.66 12.97
C ALA A 363 -19.62 -2.57 12.82
N ILE A 364 -19.58 -3.40 11.77
CA ILE A 364 -18.44 -4.29 11.46
C ILE A 364 -17.18 -3.47 11.17
N LEU A 365 -17.26 -2.44 10.32
CA LEU A 365 -16.11 -1.57 10.05
C LEU A 365 -15.58 -0.91 11.33
N ARG A 366 -16.47 -0.36 12.17
CA ARG A 366 -16.08 0.23 13.47
C ARG A 366 -15.44 -0.79 14.41
N TYR A 367 -15.75 -2.08 14.24
CA TYR A 367 -15.17 -3.20 14.97
C TYR A 367 -13.97 -3.83 14.25
N GLY A 368 -13.02 -2.98 13.79
CA GLY A 368 -11.72 -3.44 13.29
C GLY A 368 -11.54 -3.48 11.77
N GLY A 369 -12.33 -2.73 11.00
CA GLY A 369 -12.20 -2.63 9.53
C GLY A 369 -12.21 -1.19 8.98
N LEU A 370 -12.24 -0.17 9.85
CA LEU A 370 -12.32 1.25 9.44
C LEU A 370 -11.24 1.59 8.41
N GLY A 371 -11.67 2.24 7.34
CA GLY A 371 -10.78 2.73 6.30
C GLY A 371 -10.23 1.67 5.35
N HIS A 372 -10.40 0.37 5.61
CA HIS A 372 -9.75 -0.68 4.81
C HIS A 372 -10.50 -1.00 3.52
N THR A 373 -11.57 -1.80 3.61
CA THR A 373 -12.34 -2.31 2.46
C THR A 373 -13.77 -2.61 2.87
N ILE A 374 -14.71 -2.40 1.95
CA ILE A 374 -16.11 -2.85 2.04
C ILE A 374 -16.55 -3.37 0.67
N GLY A 375 -17.41 -4.40 0.66
CA GLY A 375 -18.01 -4.93 -0.57
C GLY A 375 -19.51 -4.62 -0.66
N VAL A 376 -20.01 -4.51 -1.88
CA VAL A 376 -21.45 -4.48 -2.17
C VAL A 376 -21.75 -5.25 -3.45
N TRP A 377 -22.77 -6.11 -3.39
CA TRP A 377 -23.40 -6.72 -4.55
C TRP A 377 -24.79 -6.12 -4.71
N ALA A 378 -24.98 -5.30 -5.74
CA ALA A 378 -26.23 -4.61 -6.01
C ALA A 378 -26.30 -4.14 -7.47
N ARG A 379 -27.52 -4.00 -7.99
CA ARG A 379 -27.84 -3.34 -9.27
C ARG A 379 -28.67 -2.06 -9.08
N ASP A 380 -29.22 -1.87 -7.89
CA ASP A 380 -29.96 -0.66 -7.53
C ASP A 380 -29.01 0.54 -7.29
N GLU A 381 -29.17 1.60 -8.08
CA GLU A 381 -28.38 2.82 -8.00
C GLU A 381 -28.51 3.55 -6.65
N LYS A 382 -29.67 3.50 -5.99
CA LYS A 382 -29.87 4.11 -4.67
C LYS A 382 -28.95 3.44 -3.65
N VAL A 383 -28.92 2.11 -3.67
CA VAL A 383 -28.07 1.29 -2.79
C VAL A 383 -26.59 1.56 -3.09
N LEU A 384 -26.21 1.54 -4.36
CA LEU A 384 -24.83 1.80 -4.79
C LEU A 384 -24.33 3.18 -4.32
N ASN A 385 -25.14 4.24 -4.53
CA ASN A 385 -24.78 5.59 -4.09
C ASN A 385 -24.61 5.69 -2.56
N ALA A 386 -25.44 5.00 -1.78
CA ALA A 386 -25.28 4.94 -0.32
C ALA A 386 -23.98 4.25 0.10
N TRP A 387 -23.48 3.29 -0.69
CA TRP A 387 -22.16 2.71 -0.45
C TRP A 387 -21.04 3.69 -0.78
N TYR A 388 -21.10 4.34 -1.93
CA TYR A 388 -20.03 5.23 -2.43
C TYR A 388 -19.81 6.45 -1.55
N LEU A 389 -20.90 7.06 -1.07
CA LEU A 389 -20.86 8.39 -0.46
C LEU A 389 -20.70 8.36 1.06
N GLU A 390 -21.11 7.28 1.73
CA GLU A 390 -21.29 7.28 3.18
C GLU A 390 -20.41 6.29 3.93
N LYS A 391 -19.84 5.27 3.25
CA LYS A 391 -19.13 4.18 3.94
C LYS A 391 -17.66 4.57 4.18
N PRO A 392 -17.16 4.48 5.43
CA PRO A 392 -15.81 4.92 5.79
C PRO A 392 -14.76 3.83 5.46
N ALA A 393 -14.64 3.48 4.18
CA ALA A 393 -13.65 2.54 3.67
C ALA A 393 -12.93 3.14 2.45
N SER A 394 -11.62 2.91 2.35
CA SER A 394 -10.82 3.46 1.25
C SER A 394 -11.01 2.71 -0.07
N ARG A 395 -11.54 1.49 -0.01
CA ARG A 395 -11.79 0.61 -1.15
C ARG A 395 -13.21 0.07 -1.05
N ILE A 396 -14.03 0.40 -2.04
CA ILE A 396 -15.40 -0.10 -2.16
C ILE A 396 -15.42 -0.99 -3.40
N VAL A 397 -15.57 -2.31 -3.20
CA VAL A 397 -15.63 -3.28 -4.30
C VAL A 397 -17.08 -3.55 -4.63
N VAL A 398 -17.46 -3.27 -5.88
CA VAL A 398 -18.83 -3.40 -6.37
C VAL A 398 -18.94 -4.60 -7.28
N ASN A 399 -19.87 -5.50 -7.00
CA ASN A 399 -20.16 -6.69 -7.81
C ASN A 399 -18.90 -7.49 -8.17
N GLY A 400 -18.01 -7.69 -7.19
CA GLY A 400 -16.74 -8.37 -7.40
C GLY A 400 -16.15 -8.92 -6.10
N PRO A 401 -15.16 -9.83 -6.22
CA PRO A 401 -14.48 -10.40 -5.07
C PRO A 401 -13.62 -9.34 -4.37
N THR A 402 -13.76 -9.20 -3.04
CA THR A 402 -13.08 -8.12 -2.31
C THR A 402 -11.58 -8.34 -2.19
N SER A 403 -11.12 -9.59 -2.05
CA SER A 403 -9.69 -9.93 -1.96
C SER A 403 -8.93 -9.43 -3.19
N GLU A 404 -9.30 -9.93 -4.37
CA GLU A 404 -8.70 -9.58 -5.65
C GLU A 404 -9.06 -8.15 -6.08
N GLY A 405 -10.24 -7.66 -5.70
CA GLY A 405 -10.72 -6.34 -6.10
C GLY A 405 -9.98 -5.23 -5.40
N ALA A 406 -9.82 -5.30 -4.08
CA ALA A 406 -9.21 -4.26 -3.27
C ALA A 406 -7.70 -4.12 -3.52
N VAL A 407 -7.00 -5.22 -3.79
CA VAL A 407 -5.57 -5.17 -4.17
C VAL A 407 -5.35 -4.59 -5.57
N GLY A 408 -6.38 -4.52 -6.41
CA GLY A 408 -6.27 -4.03 -7.79
C GLY A 408 -5.97 -5.13 -8.82
N TYR A 409 -6.41 -6.36 -8.59
CA TYR A 409 -6.29 -7.46 -9.56
C TYR A 409 -7.54 -7.59 -10.44
N SER A 410 -8.73 -7.62 -9.82
CA SER A 410 -10.01 -7.72 -10.55
C SER A 410 -10.69 -6.37 -10.80
N THR A 411 -10.09 -5.27 -10.34
CA THR A 411 -10.60 -3.90 -10.52
C THR A 411 -9.53 -3.00 -11.14
N GLY A 412 -9.92 -1.78 -11.54
CA GLY A 412 -8.98 -0.76 -12.02
C GLY A 412 -8.20 -0.02 -10.92
N LEU A 413 -8.24 -0.49 -9.66
CA LEU A 413 -7.43 0.08 -8.59
C LEU A 413 -5.94 -0.21 -8.83
N MET A 414 -5.07 0.65 -8.28
CA MET A 414 -3.62 0.48 -8.40
C MET A 414 -3.17 -0.84 -7.74
N PRO A 415 -2.46 -1.75 -8.44
CA PRO A 415 -1.96 -2.98 -7.84
C PRO A 415 -1.04 -2.75 -6.63
N ALA A 416 -1.39 -3.28 -5.46
CA ALA A 416 -0.56 -3.16 -4.26
C ALA A 416 -0.74 -4.31 -3.27
N MET A 417 0.36 -4.62 -2.55
CA MET A 417 0.35 -5.54 -1.39
C MET A 417 0.39 -4.80 -0.05
N SER A 418 0.34 -3.46 -0.08
CA SER A 418 0.28 -2.58 1.08
C SER A 418 -0.88 -1.60 0.88
N LEU A 419 -1.91 -1.72 1.72
CA LEU A 419 -3.19 -1.03 1.57
C LEU A 419 -3.38 0.00 2.68
N GLY A 420 -3.21 1.29 2.37
CA GLY A 420 -3.41 2.37 3.34
C GLY A 420 -4.88 2.51 3.73
N CYS A 421 -5.19 2.73 5.01
CA CYS A 421 -6.56 2.84 5.51
C CYS A 421 -7.01 4.29 5.80
N GLY A 422 -6.19 5.28 5.46
CA GLY A 422 -6.47 6.69 5.66
C GLY A 422 -6.46 7.16 7.12
N PRO A 423 -6.62 8.48 7.36
CA PRO A 423 -6.43 9.08 8.69
C PRO A 423 -7.40 8.59 9.75
N LEU A 424 -8.64 8.23 9.37
CA LEU A 424 -9.63 7.66 10.29
C LEU A 424 -9.17 6.35 10.94
N ALA A 425 -8.29 5.61 10.25
CA ALA A 425 -7.68 4.37 10.75
C ALA A 425 -6.25 4.58 11.27
N GLY A 426 -5.82 5.84 11.46
CA GLY A 426 -4.47 6.17 11.90
C GLY A 426 -3.40 5.95 10.82
N ASN A 427 -3.74 6.09 9.53
CA ASN A 427 -2.78 6.02 8.43
C ASN A 427 -2.68 7.35 7.66
N ILE A 428 -1.51 7.63 7.08
CA ILE A 428 -1.28 8.88 6.34
C ILE A 428 -1.99 8.94 4.99
N THR A 429 -2.30 7.79 4.38
CA THR A 429 -2.97 7.69 3.08
C THR A 429 -3.99 6.55 3.07
N SER A 430 -5.01 6.69 2.23
CA SER A 430 -6.02 5.68 1.86
C SER A 430 -5.62 4.86 0.63
N ASP A 431 -4.54 5.25 -0.04
CA ASP A 431 -4.17 4.70 -1.34
C ASP A 431 -3.67 3.25 -1.27
N ASN A 432 -3.79 2.55 -2.40
CA ASN A 432 -2.93 1.40 -2.69
C ASN A 432 -1.51 1.93 -2.92
N ILE A 433 -0.57 1.55 -2.05
CA ILE A 433 0.78 2.11 -2.06
C ILE A 433 1.51 1.69 -3.35
N SER A 434 2.16 2.64 -4.00
CA SER A 434 2.74 2.51 -5.34
C SER A 434 4.05 3.29 -5.49
N ALA A 435 4.68 3.24 -6.66
CA ALA A 435 5.93 3.96 -6.92
C ALA A 435 5.82 5.49 -6.76
N ARG A 436 4.62 6.07 -6.91
CA ARG A 436 4.36 7.50 -6.63
C ARG A 436 4.61 7.90 -5.18
N HIS A 437 4.34 6.98 -4.27
CA HIS A 437 4.59 7.17 -2.84
C HIS A 437 6.09 7.08 -2.51
N MET A 438 6.88 6.55 -3.43
CA MET A 438 8.32 6.32 -3.28
C MET A 438 9.16 7.47 -3.86
N ILE A 439 8.54 8.61 -4.18
CA ILE A 439 9.24 9.83 -4.63
C ILE A 439 8.75 11.06 -3.88
N ASN A 440 9.65 12.02 -3.70
CA ASN A 440 9.29 13.38 -3.37
C ASN A 440 9.12 14.21 -4.65
N VAL A 441 8.16 15.13 -4.65
CA VAL A 441 7.94 16.09 -5.73
C VAL A 441 8.51 17.45 -5.34
N LYS A 442 9.67 17.79 -5.90
CA LYS A 442 10.27 19.12 -5.79
C LYS A 442 9.58 20.07 -6.78
N ARG A 443 9.13 21.24 -6.31
CA ARG A 443 8.42 22.22 -7.12
C ARG A 443 9.27 23.47 -7.37
N VAL A 444 9.45 23.82 -8.62
CA VAL A 444 10.09 25.08 -9.05
C VAL A 444 8.99 26.08 -9.37
N GLY A 445 8.94 27.18 -8.61
CA GLY A 445 8.05 28.31 -8.89
C GLY A 445 8.74 29.34 -9.77
N LEU A 446 8.24 29.50 -11.00
CA LEU A 446 8.65 30.57 -11.90
C LEU A 446 7.84 31.83 -11.59
N ARG A 447 8.50 32.99 -11.67
CA ARG A 447 7.84 34.28 -11.54
C ARG A 447 6.75 34.40 -12.62
N LYS A 448 5.48 34.57 -12.22
CA LYS A 448 4.37 34.80 -13.15
C LYS A 448 4.56 36.11 -13.90
N ARG A 449 4.08 36.24 -15.13
CA ARG A 449 4.29 37.46 -15.92
C ARG A 449 3.49 38.66 -15.39
N ASP A 450 2.33 38.41 -14.80
CA ASP A 450 1.35 39.39 -14.35
C ASP A 450 1.45 39.75 -12.85
N TRP A 451 2.39 39.14 -12.10
CA TRP A 451 2.41 39.30 -10.64
C TRP A 451 2.62 40.75 -10.19
N GLU A 452 3.44 41.54 -10.90
CA GLU A 452 3.70 42.94 -10.55
C GLU A 452 2.44 43.80 -10.72
N GLU A 453 1.63 43.53 -11.74
CA GLU A 453 0.37 44.23 -11.96
C GLU A 453 -0.63 43.89 -10.83
N ILE A 454 -0.75 42.61 -10.48
CA ILE A 454 -1.60 42.16 -9.37
C ILE A 454 -1.11 42.77 -8.06
N TYR A 455 0.19 42.77 -7.83
CA TYR A 455 0.83 43.32 -6.63
C TYR A 455 0.53 44.82 -6.47
N ARG A 456 0.68 45.61 -7.55
CA ARG A 456 0.32 47.03 -7.58
C ARG A 456 -1.17 47.24 -7.28
N LYS A 457 -2.06 46.54 -7.98
CA LYS A 457 -3.53 46.65 -7.76
C LYS A 457 -3.91 46.31 -6.32
N ASN A 458 -3.29 45.29 -5.73
CA ASN A 458 -3.56 44.92 -4.35
C ASN A 458 -3.04 45.95 -3.34
N HIS A 459 -1.91 46.60 -3.61
CA HIS A 459 -1.42 47.72 -2.80
C HIS A 459 -2.33 48.94 -2.91
N GLU A 460 -2.85 49.26 -4.10
CA GLU A 460 -3.85 50.33 -4.27
C GLU A 460 -5.12 50.05 -3.46
N ARG A 461 -5.58 48.79 -3.47
CA ARG A 461 -6.71 48.36 -2.64
C ARG A 461 -6.39 48.46 -1.14
N ALA A 462 -5.21 48.01 -0.72
CA ALA A 462 -4.78 48.11 0.68
C ALA A 462 -4.65 49.56 1.15
N ALA A 463 -4.15 50.45 0.28
CA ALA A 463 -4.06 51.88 0.53
C ALA A 463 -5.43 52.53 0.71
N ALA A 464 -6.45 52.07 -0.02
CA ALA A 464 -7.83 52.55 0.17
C ALA A 464 -8.39 52.21 1.57
N PHE A 465 -7.94 51.12 2.19
CA PHE A 465 -8.34 50.75 3.55
C PHE A 465 -7.49 51.41 4.64
N THR A 466 -6.19 51.56 4.40
CA THR A 466 -5.22 51.95 5.43
C THR A 466 -4.79 53.42 5.36
N GLY A 467 -5.03 54.08 4.22
CA GLY A 467 -4.49 55.41 3.91
C GLY A 467 -3.02 55.41 3.49
N ASP A 468 -2.30 54.30 3.69
CA ASP A 468 -0.88 54.18 3.34
C ASP A 468 -0.72 53.65 1.90
N ARG A 469 -0.28 54.53 1.00
CA ARG A 469 -0.15 54.22 -0.43
C ARG A 469 1.09 53.39 -0.77
N ALA A 470 2.13 53.48 0.04
CA ALA A 470 3.41 52.83 -0.21
C ALA A 470 4.10 52.57 1.14
N PRO A 471 3.63 51.56 1.90
CA PRO A 471 4.23 51.24 3.18
C PRO A 471 5.71 50.87 3.00
N ARG A 472 6.47 51.02 4.07
CA ARG A 472 7.91 50.72 4.08
C ARG A 472 8.17 49.29 3.61
N GLY A 473 9.00 49.12 2.58
CA GLY A 473 9.36 47.81 2.01
C GLY A 473 8.36 47.28 0.97
N SER A 474 7.38 48.09 0.55
CA SER A 474 6.48 47.76 -0.55
C SER A 474 7.18 47.70 -1.92
N GLY A 475 8.34 48.36 -2.07
CA GLY A 475 9.02 48.45 -3.36
C GLY A 475 8.30 49.31 -4.40
N LEU A 476 7.23 50.02 -4.01
CA LEU A 476 6.44 50.89 -4.87
C LEU A 476 6.98 52.33 -4.86
N PRO A 477 6.69 53.13 -5.89
CA PRO A 477 6.99 54.57 -5.86
C PRO A 477 6.38 55.24 -4.61
N GLY A 478 7.22 55.90 -3.81
CA GLY A 478 6.81 56.51 -2.54
C GLY A 478 7.15 55.68 -1.30
N ASP A 479 7.68 54.45 -1.46
CA ASP A 479 8.18 53.65 -0.34
C ASP A 479 9.32 54.38 0.38
N PRO A 480 9.18 54.69 1.68
CA PRO A 480 10.22 55.35 2.47
C PRO A 480 11.56 54.59 2.53
N ALA A 481 11.57 53.29 2.25
CA ALA A 481 12.80 52.50 2.15
C ALA A 481 13.59 52.76 0.85
N LEU A 482 12.94 53.30 -0.19
CA LEU A 482 13.57 53.59 -1.48
C LEU A 482 14.08 55.04 -1.58
N SER A 483 13.66 55.94 -0.68
CA SER A 483 14.10 57.34 -0.64
C SER A 483 15.44 57.54 0.07
N GLY A 484 15.93 56.53 0.81
CA GLY A 484 17.31 56.48 1.34
C GLY A 484 18.22 55.74 0.35
N GLY A 485 18.98 56.51 -0.45
CA GLY A 485 19.72 56.02 -1.62
C GLY A 485 20.41 54.65 -1.49
N ALA A 486 20.08 53.75 -2.41
CA ALA A 486 20.91 52.61 -2.78
C ALA A 486 20.92 52.48 -4.31
N SER A 487 22.11 52.41 -4.88
CA SER A 487 22.40 52.36 -6.31
C SER A 487 21.68 51.21 -7.02
N ALA A 488 21.33 51.44 -8.28
CA ALA A 488 20.80 50.45 -9.21
C ALA A 488 21.45 49.07 -9.05
N LEU A 489 20.63 48.04 -8.85
CA LEU A 489 21.07 46.65 -8.92
C LEU A 489 21.62 46.37 -10.34
N PRO A 490 22.71 45.60 -10.48
CA PRO A 490 23.19 45.22 -11.79
C PRO A 490 22.14 44.38 -12.50
N SER A 491 21.93 44.65 -13.79
CA SER A 491 21.12 43.81 -14.66
C SER A 491 21.69 42.39 -14.65
N SER A 492 20.85 41.39 -14.38
CA SER A 492 21.28 40.00 -14.33
C SER A 492 21.66 39.51 -15.73
N SER A 493 22.96 39.45 -16.01
CA SER A 493 23.51 38.81 -17.20
C SER A 493 23.62 37.29 -17.03
N ALA A 494 23.24 36.58 -18.10
CA ALA A 494 23.71 35.26 -18.52
C ALA A 494 23.63 34.10 -17.51
N PHE A 495 22.67 33.19 -17.73
CA PHE A 495 22.77 31.81 -17.26
C PHE A 495 23.98 31.13 -17.90
N ALA A 496 24.99 30.78 -17.10
CA ALA A 496 26.06 29.87 -17.48
C ALA A 496 25.51 28.43 -17.59
N PRO A 497 26.01 27.60 -18.53
CA PRO A 497 25.53 26.24 -18.67
C PRO A 497 26.16 25.28 -17.65
N GLU A 498 25.35 24.30 -17.25
CA GLU A 498 25.70 23.02 -16.61
C GLU A 498 26.65 23.03 -15.40
N ALA A 499 26.13 23.51 -14.26
CA ALA A 499 26.63 23.05 -12.97
C ALA A 499 26.02 21.67 -12.65
N LYS A 500 26.87 20.65 -12.44
CA LYS A 500 26.44 19.40 -11.81
C LYS A 500 25.83 19.74 -10.45
N SER A 501 24.64 19.22 -10.19
CA SER A 501 23.92 19.39 -8.93
C SER A 501 24.83 19.02 -7.73
N ASN A 502 25.07 19.96 -6.83
CA ASN A 502 25.75 19.75 -5.54
C ASN A 502 24.82 19.16 -4.45
N TRP A 503 23.58 18.84 -4.82
CA TRP A 503 22.58 18.27 -3.91
C TRP A 503 22.77 16.75 -3.77
N SER A 504 23.04 16.29 -2.55
CA SER A 504 23.30 14.89 -2.19
C SER A 504 22.07 14.15 -1.62
N GLY A 505 20.85 14.59 -1.97
CA GLY A 505 19.60 14.07 -1.41
C GLY A 505 19.04 14.91 -0.25
N ASN A 506 17.86 14.54 0.25
CA ASN A 506 17.33 15.13 1.48
C ASN A 506 18.21 14.69 2.65
N ALA A 507 18.89 15.64 3.29
CA ALA A 507 19.60 15.37 4.53
C ALA A 507 18.57 14.83 5.54
N THR A 508 18.79 13.60 6.01
CA THR A 508 18.11 13.15 7.22
C THR A 508 18.65 14.02 8.34
N VAL A 509 17.81 14.90 8.89
CA VAL A 509 18.21 15.77 10.01
C VAL A 509 18.66 14.84 11.14
N ALA A 510 19.97 14.76 11.36
CA ALA A 510 20.51 14.15 12.56
C ALA A 510 19.94 14.93 13.74
N GLY A 511 19.30 14.21 14.68
CA GLY A 511 18.46 14.80 15.72
C GLY A 511 19.11 16.04 16.34
N ALA A 512 18.46 17.18 16.14
CA ALA A 512 18.73 18.33 17.00
C ALA A 512 18.46 17.90 18.45
N PRO A 513 19.30 18.29 19.42
CA PRO A 513 19.07 17.94 20.82
C PRO A 513 17.70 18.48 21.23
N GLN A 514 16.77 17.56 21.54
CA GLN A 514 15.47 17.92 22.07
C GLN A 514 15.70 18.64 23.40
N ARG A 515 15.45 19.95 23.44
CA ARG A 515 15.26 20.64 24.72
C ARG A 515 14.02 20.02 25.35
N ALA A 516 14.20 19.40 26.51
CA ALA A 516 13.10 18.93 27.34
C ALA A 516 12.12 20.08 27.58
N ALA A 517 10.83 19.82 27.38
CA ALA A 517 9.78 20.74 27.80
C ALA A 517 9.91 20.96 29.32
N PRO A 518 9.92 22.21 29.81
CA PRO A 518 9.98 22.46 31.25
C PRO A 518 8.70 21.92 31.90
N ALA A 519 8.87 21.19 33.00
CA ALA A 519 7.79 20.70 33.83
C ALA A 519 6.95 21.88 34.38
N PRO A 520 5.63 21.71 34.56
CA PRO A 520 4.79 22.78 35.07
C PRO A 520 5.12 23.04 36.54
N SER A 521 5.68 24.22 36.85
CA SER A 521 5.84 24.70 38.22
C SER A 521 4.52 25.28 38.71
N ALA A 522 3.95 24.66 39.74
CA ALA A 522 2.86 25.25 40.51
C ALA A 522 3.40 26.41 41.35
N SER A 523 2.88 27.63 41.13
CA SER A 523 2.90 28.67 42.15
C SER A 523 1.74 29.65 41.96
N SER A 524 0.86 29.67 42.96
CA SER A 524 -0.16 30.67 43.21
C SER A 524 0.46 32.00 43.67
N SER A 525 0.08 33.12 43.06
CA SER A 525 -0.06 34.40 43.75
C SER A 525 -0.75 35.44 42.87
N GLU A 526 -1.76 36.08 43.44
CA GLU A 526 -2.56 37.18 42.91
C GLU A 526 -1.72 38.41 42.55
N SER A 527 -2.12 39.16 41.50
CA SER A 527 -1.74 40.56 41.36
C SER A 527 -2.91 41.40 40.83
N LYS A 528 -3.28 42.40 41.63
CA LYS A 528 -4.27 43.45 41.41
C LYS A 528 -4.03 44.22 40.10
N VAL A 529 -5.09 44.43 39.32
CA VAL A 529 -5.10 45.32 38.14
C VAL A 529 -5.61 46.70 38.57
N GLY A 530 -4.76 47.72 38.43
CA GLY A 530 -5.13 49.14 38.45
C GLY A 530 -5.42 49.66 37.04
N PRO A 531 -6.22 50.74 36.87
CA PRO A 531 -6.93 51.02 35.64
C PRO A 531 -6.09 51.86 34.66
N GLY A 532 -5.99 51.41 33.41
CA GLY A 532 -5.43 52.23 32.33
C GLY A 532 -4.82 51.46 31.16
N ALA A 533 -5.64 50.70 30.41
CA ALA A 533 -5.26 50.25 29.07
C ALA A 533 -6.48 50.32 28.15
N LYS A 534 -6.35 51.09 27.06
CA LYS A 534 -7.38 51.29 26.03
C LYS A 534 -7.70 49.95 25.35
N THR A 535 -8.93 49.49 25.50
CA THR A 535 -9.48 48.36 24.76
C THR A 535 -9.72 48.76 23.30
N TRP A 536 -9.12 48.04 22.37
CA TRP A 536 -9.55 48.09 20.96
C TRP A 536 -10.80 47.21 20.79
N PRO A 537 -11.86 47.69 20.13
CA PRO A 537 -13.04 46.86 19.91
C PRO A 537 -12.69 45.70 18.96
N SER A 538 -13.09 44.49 19.35
CA SER A 538 -13.11 43.34 18.44
C SER A 538 -14.08 43.61 17.30
N PRO A 539 -13.74 43.25 16.04
CA PRO A 539 -14.64 43.47 14.92
C PRO A 539 -15.92 42.64 15.08
N THR A 540 -17.07 43.32 15.04
CA THR A 540 -18.40 42.72 15.03
C THR A 540 -18.71 42.21 13.62
N PHE A 541 -18.75 40.89 13.42
CA PHE A 541 -19.32 40.29 12.21
C PHE A 541 -20.81 40.05 12.43
N THR A 542 -21.62 41.09 12.20
CA THR A 542 -23.08 40.95 12.16
C THR A 542 -23.58 41.40 10.79
N ALA A 543 -23.84 40.43 9.92
CA ALA A 543 -24.79 40.56 8.81
C ALA A 543 -25.47 39.19 8.62
N ASP A 544 -26.81 39.20 8.63
CA ASP A 544 -27.68 38.03 8.59
C ASP A 544 -27.33 37.03 7.48
N ALA A 545 -27.05 35.78 7.87
CA ALA A 545 -26.74 34.66 6.97
C ALA A 545 -27.95 34.12 6.17
N ARG A 546 -29.09 34.84 6.12
CA ARG A 546 -30.33 34.37 5.47
C ARG A 546 -30.75 35.11 4.20
N ALA A 547 -30.00 36.11 3.73
CA ALA A 547 -30.36 36.89 2.53
C ALA A 547 -29.49 36.62 1.28
N ALA A 548 -28.53 35.69 1.31
CA ALA A 548 -27.60 35.44 0.20
C ALA A 548 -27.77 34.07 -0.49
N LEU A 549 -28.97 33.50 -0.48
CA LEU A 549 -29.33 32.33 -1.29
C LEU A 549 -30.08 32.77 -2.56
N ALA A 550 -29.37 33.44 -3.45
CA ALA A 550 -29.71 33.50 -4.86
C ALA A 550 -28.44 33.10 -5.63
N ALA A 551 -28.32 31.79 -5.90
CA ALA A 551 -27.20 31.23 -6.64
C ALA A 551 -27.22 31.75 -8.09
N PRO A 552 -26.09 32.23 -8.66
CA PRO A 552 -25.96 32.31 -10.10
C PRO A 552 -25.83 30.89 -10.65
N THR A 553 -26.78 30.49 -11.50
CA THR A 553 -26.72 29.27 -12.32
C THR A 553 -25.48 29.30 -13.21
N ALA A 554 -24.41 28.65 -12.77
CA ALA A 554 -23.31 28.26 -13.63
C ALA A 554 -23.73 26.98 -14.37
N VAL A 555 -23.95 27.10 -15.68
CA VAL A 555 -24.10 25.96 -16.58
C VAL A 555 -22.77 25.22 -16.62
N ILE A 556 -22.68 24.10 -15.91
CA ILE A 556 -21.56 23.17 -16.03
C ILE A 556 -21.70 22.50 -17.39
N ALA A 557 -20.79 22.82 -18.32
CA ALA A 557 -20.69 22.12 -19.59
C ALA A 557 -20.33 20.65 -19.34
N LYS A 558 -21.12 19.73 -19.90
CA LYS A 558 -20.84 18.28 -19.93
C LYS A 558 -19.41 18.05 -20.46
N PRO A 559 -18.58 17.21 -19.81
CA PRO A 559 -17.34 16.76 -20.42
C PRO A 559 -17.65 15.99 -21.71
N ALA A 560 -16.95 16.34 -22.80
CA ALA A 560 -17.08 15.67 -24.08
C ALA A 560 -16.62 14.20 -23.97
N ALA A 561 -17.38 13.28 -24.56
CA ALA A 561 -17.02 11.88 -24.63
C ALA A 561 -15.69 11.71 -25.40
N PRO A 562 -14.81 10.77 -24.98
CA PRO A 562 -13.60 10.46 -25.74
C PRO A 562 -13.97 9.94 -27.13
N PRO A 563 -13.15 10.24 -28.17
CA PRO A 563 -13.42 9.76 -29.52
C PRO A 563 -13.37 8.23 -29.57
N PRO A 564 -14.21 7.58 -30.40
CA PRO A 564 -14.22 6.14 -30.56
C PRO A 564 -12.88 5.64 -31.10
N ALA A 565 -12.45 4.47 -30.62
CA ALA A 565 -11.28 3.78 -31.15
C ALA A 565 -11.46 3.49 -32.65
N PRO A 566 -10.40 3.62 -33.46
CA PRO A 566 -10.48 3.32 -34.89
C PRO A 566 -10.82 1.84 -35.11
N ALA A 567 -11.76 1.58 -36.04
CA ALA A 567 -12.14 0.24 -36.45
C ALA A 567 -10.95 -0.50 -37.10
N PRO A 568 -10.80 -1.83 -36.86
CA PRO A 568 -9.73 -2.60 -37.47
C PRO A 568 -9.95 -2.73 -38.99
N THR A 569 -8.93 -2.36 -39.74
CA THR A 569 -8.86 -2.57 -41.20
C THR A 569 -8.68 -4.06 -41.49
N PRO A 570 -9.47 -4.68 -42.41
CA PRO A 570 -9.26 -6.06 -42.82
C PRO A 570 -8.11 -6.14 -43.84
N GLY A 571 -7.17 -7.06 -43.61
CA GLY A 571 -6.33 -7.64 -44.66
C GLY A 571 -4.95 -7.04 -44.84
N SER A 572 -3.94 -7.64 -44.18
CA SER A 572 -2.79 -8.20 -44.90
C SER A 572 -2.23 -9.36 -44.07
N SER A 573 -2.03 -10.47 -44.77
CA SER A 573 -1.71 -11.79 -44.25
C SER A 573 -0.24 -12.14 -44.49
N GLN A 574 0.23 -13.13 -43.70
CA GLN A 574 1.44 -13.98 -43.86
C GLN A 574 2.77 -13.35 -43.39
N GLY A 575 3.59 -13.93 -42.52
CA GLY A 575 3.73 -15.21 -41.76
C GLY A 575 5.20 -15.26 -41.24
N PRO A 576 5.80 -16.36 -40.73
CA PRO A 576 5.32 -17.49 -39.91
C PRO A 576 6.04 -17.54 -38.52
N TYR A 577 5.48 -18.20 -37.50
CA TYR A 577 6.27 -18.92 -36.48
C TYR A 577 5.34 -19.91 -35.77
N VAL A 578 5.29 -21.13 -36.30
CA VAL A 578 4.73 -22.29 -35.59
C VAL A 578 5.86 -22.86 -34.76
N GLY A 579 5.92 -22.48 -33.48
CA GLY A 579 6.67 -23.24 -32.48
C GLY A 579 5.81 -24.43 -32.07
N MET A 580 6.25 -25.65 -32.42
CA MET A 580 5.60 -26.90 -32.04
C MET A 580 5.41 -26.95 -30.51
N LEU A 581 4.18 -27.19 -30.06
CA LEU A 581 3.88 -27.55 -28.69
C LEU A 581 4.48 -28.94 -28.43
N LEU A 582 5.37 -29.03 -27.45
CA LEU A 582 5.94 -30.31 -27.00
C LEU A 582 4.83 -31.20 -26.45
N SER A 583 4.86 -32.47 -26.82
CA SER A 583 3.93 -33.48 -26.34
C SER A 583 4.15 -33.76 -24.84
N PRO A 584 3.12 -34.21 -24.10
CA PRO A 584 3.25 -34.57 -22.69
C PRO A 584 4.36 -35.59 -22.39
N SER A 585 4.66 -36.49 -23.33
CA SER A 585 5.79 -37.44 -23.23
C SER A 585 7.16 -36.78 -23.37
N GLU A 586 7.28 -35.72 -24.18
CA GLU A 586 8.52 -34.94 -24.30
C GLU A 586 8.75 -34.10 -23.05
N VAL A 587 7.68 -33.53 -22.49
CA VAL A 587 7.72 -32.81 -21.21
C VAL A 587 8.10 -33.76 -20.06
N GLN A 588 7.58 -34.99 -20.05
CA GLN A 588 7.91 -35.98 -19.03
C GLN A 588 9.35 -36.51 -19.16
N GLY A 589 9.86 -36.68 -20.39
CA GLY A 589 11.27 -37.03 -20.64
C GLY A 589 12.25 -35.92 -20.21
N MET A 590 11.86 -34.65 -20.40
CA MET A 590 12.65 -33.50 -19.94
C MET A 590 12.66 -33.37 -18.41
N LEU A 591 11.55 -33.70 -17.74
CA LEU A 591 11.43 -33.65 -16.28
C LEU A 591 12.09 -34.85 -15.57
N ALA A 592 12.28 -35.98 -16.25
CA ALA A 592 12.91 -37.17 -15.65
C ALA A 592 14.39 -36.97 -15.27
N HIS A 593 15.05 -35.94 -15.80
CA HIS A 593 16.45 -35.60 -15.49
C HIS A 593 16.62 -34.29 -14.74
N ALA A 594 15.55 -33.53 -14.52
CA ALA A 594 15.55 -32.33 -13.70
C ALA A 594 15.40 -32.71 -12.21
N GLY A 595 16.48 -33.23 -11.60
CA GLY A 595 16.46 -33.51 -10.16
C GLY A 595 17.40 -34.58 -9.62
N ALA A 596 18.21 -35.25 -10.46
CA ALA A 596 19.25 -36.13 -9.95
C ALA A 596 20.48 -35.28 -9.55
N GLY A 597 20.47 -34.77 -8.32
CA GLY A 597 21.63 -34.11 -7.73
C GLY A 597 22.83 -35.07 -7.71
N CYS A 598 23.98 -34.58 -8.17
CA CYS A 598 25.25 -35.28 -8.03
C CYS A 598 25.56 -35.51 -6.54
N PRO A 599 25.99 -36.71 -6.11
CA PRO A 599 26.35 -36.98 -4.71
C PRO A 599 27.52 -36.13 -4.18
N LEU A 600 28.17 -35.34 -5.03
CA LEU A 600 29.28 -34.44 -4.70
C LEU A 600 28.85 -32.98 -4.43
N GLY A 601 27.56 -32.63 -4.51
CA GLY A 601 27.05 -31.29 -4.21
C GLY A 601 26.96 -30.31 -5.41
N PRO A 602 26.68 -29.00 -5.17
CA PRO A 602 26.36 -28.04 -6.22
C PRO A 602 27.54 -27.72 -7.16
N CYS A 603 27.27 -27.71 -8.46
CA CYS A 603 28.27 -27.64 -9.53
C CYS A 603 29.02 -26.29 -9.57
N LYS A 604 30.34 -26.31 -9.39
CA LYS A 604 31.24 -25.14 -9.48
C LYS A 604 32.17 -25.20 -10.71
N GLY A 605 31.63 -25.51 -11.89
CA GLY A 605 32.38 -25.43 -13.16
C GLY A 605 33.46 -26.50 -13.34
N CYS A 606 33.15 -27.79 -13.14
CA CYS A 606 34.09 -28.87 -13.42
C CYS A 606 34.12 -29.25 -14.93
N ALA A 607 35.20 -29.92 -15.36
CA ALA A 607 35.48 -30.24 -16.77
C ALA A 607 34.49 -31.22 -17.46
N HIS A 608 33.53 -31.78 -16.72
CA HIS A 608 32.56 -32.77 -17.25
C HIS A 608 31.25 -32.18 -17.76
N HIS A 609 31.13 -30.84 -17.85
CA HIS A 609 29.90 -30.15 -18.25
C HIS A 609 30.04 -29.51 -19.65
N GLU A 610 29.29 -30.01 -20.64
CA GLU A 610 29.27 -29.44 -21.99
C GLU A 610 28.18 -28.36 -22.10
N VAL A 611 28.61 -27.10 -22.22
CA VAL A 611 27.80 -25.90 -21.98
C VAL A 611 26.73 -25.65 -23.06
N THR A 612 26.89 -26.23 -24.24
CA THR A 612 25.97 -26.03 -25.37
C THR A 612 24.76 -26.98 -25.34
N THR A 613 24.88 -28.14 -24.69
CA THR A 613 23.85 -29.20 -24.71
C THR A 613 23.22 -29.45 -23.35
N GLY A 614 23.83 -28.99 -22.26
CA GLY A 614 23.36 -29.24 -20.89
C GLY A 614 23.56 -30.69 -20.41
N ALA A 615 24.30 -31.51 -21.16
CA ALA A 615 24.59 -32.89 -20.80
C ALA A 615 25.79 -32.99 -19.84
N CYS A 616 25.67 -33.84 -18.82
CA CYS A 616 26.76 -34.27 -17.94
C CYS A 616 27.19 -35.69 -18.35
N LYS A 617 28.49 -35.95 -18.55
CA LYS A 617 29.02 -37.28 -18.93
C LYS A 617 29.55 -38.11 -17.74
N ALA A 618 29.20 -37.71 -16.50
CA ALA A 618 29.60 -38.42 -15.28
C ALA A 618 28.60 -39.52 -14.91
#